data_AF-W2TVY1-F1
#
_entry.id   AF-W2TVY1-F1
#
_cell.length_a   1.000
_cell.length_b   1.000
_cell.length_c   1.000
_cell.angle_alpha   90.00
_cell.angle_beta   90.00
_cell.angle_gamma   90.00
#
_symmetry.space_group_name_H-M   'P 1'
#
loop_
_entity.id
_entity.type
_entity.pdbx_description
1 polymer ?
#
loop_
_entity_poly.entity_id
_entity_poly.type
_entity_poly.pdbx_seq_one_letter_code
_entity_poly.pdbx_strand_id
1 'polypeptide(L)'
;MWKLNLLTSSCYKIMFFLGCLDMSSVFVNSIMTGYFAIRGAVFCTNPLTLLSLGAFGCACWCASCFTCILLALNRCADLSESSFLKMIFDGNRVFFLLFLSLLYLLFIMFLTTPASFNSNYVSWFFNPMTGQESLSYVNVYHAVNNVIVAFTTTFLYFYLCLKLYFKTKKSTSKVGRFQKQIFIQSFLICLINVLAAYIYVYMQYFAPPKWLVIIGQIAWQLSAGFVCVIYLTVNRTIRRGVIDLLVPMKYVGRVHAKLAPTTRASDNRTHSDAHLT
;
A
#
# COMPACT_ATOMS: atom_id res chain seq x y z
N MET A 1 -7.15 -19.23 -18.00
CA MET A 1 -6.12 -20.12 -17.39
C MET A 1 -4.97 -19.35 -16.72
N TRP A 2 -4.31 -18.37 -17.37
CA TRP A 2 -3.19 -17.61 -16.77
C TRP A 2 -3.54 -16.78 -15.51
N LYS A 3 -4.76 -16.21 -15.42
CA LYS A 3 -5.19 -15.43 -14.24
C LYS A 3 -5.39 -16.29 -12.97
N LEU A 4 -5.69 -17.59 -13.12
CA LEU A 4 -5.92 -18.50 -11.99
C LEU A 4 -4.59 -19.00 -11.38
N ASN A 5 -3.54 -19.20 -12.20
CA ASN A 5 -2.21 -19.65 -11.75
C ASN A 5 -1.38 -18.57 -11.03
N LEU A 6 -1.82 -17.31 -11.00
CA LEU A 6 -1.17 -16.25 -10.21
C LEU A 6 -1.59 -16.31 -8.73
N LEU A 7 -2.82 -16.76 -8.44
CA LEU A 7 -3.36 -16.92 -7.08
C LEU A 7 -2.74 -18.08 -6.29
N THR A 8 -1.94 -18.92 -6.94
CA THR A 8 -1.24 -20.05 -6.32
C THR A 8 -0.10 -19.58 -5.41
N SER A 9 0.53 -18.43 -5.69
CA SER A 9 1.64 -17.94 -4.88
C SER A 9 1.16 -17.25 -3.59
N SER A 10 1.74 -17.62 -2.46
CA SER A 10 1.51 -17.02 -1.14
C SER A 10 1.58 -15.50 -1.15
N CYS A 11 2.55 -14.93 -1.87
CA CYS A 11 2.67 -13.50 -1.97
C CYS A 11 1.48 -12.84 -2.70
N TYR A 12 0.98 -13.46 -3.77
CA TYR A 12 -0.12 -12.88 -4.53
C TYR A 12 -1.41 -12.90 -3.70
N LYS A 13 -1.63 -13.97 -2.91
CA LYS A 13 -2.75 -14.04 -1.95
C LYS A 13 -2.70 -12.87 -0.95
N ILE A 14 -1.53 -12.60 -0.37
CA ILE A 14 -1.33 -11.47 0.56
C ILE A 14 -1.56 -10.13 -0.14
N MET A 15 -0.99 -9.93 -1.33
CA MET A 15 -1.16 -8.69 -2.11
C MET A 15 -2.62 -8.44 -2.51
N PHE A 16 -3.38 -9.48 -2.86
CA PHE A 16 -4.79 -9.37 -3.19
C PHE A 16 -5.62 -8.93 -1.99
N PHE A 17 -5.39 -9.56 -0.83
CA PHE A 17 -6.06 -9.18 0.42
C PHE A 17 -5.71 -7.76 0.85
N LEU A 18 -4.42 -7.39 0.80
CA LEU A 18 -3.97 -6.03 1.06
C LEU A 18 -4.66 -5.02 0.13
N GLY A 19 -4.79 -5.34 -1.16
CA GLY A 19 -5.51 -4.49 -2.12
C GLY A 19 -6.97 -4.24 -1.73
N CYS A 20 -7.67 -5.23 -1.16
CA CYS A 20 -9.04 -5.04 -0.67
C CYS A 20 -9.11 -4.10 0.54
N LEU A 21 -8.15 -4.21 1.45
CA LEU A 21 -8.02 -3.31 2.60
C LEU A 21 -7.68 -1.89 2.16
N ASP A 22 -6.75 -1.74 1.22
CA ASP A 22 -6.35 -0.43 0.69
C ASP A 22 -7.50 0.26 -0.06
N MET A 23 -8.28 -0.48 -0.85
CA MET A 23 -9.50 0.05 -1.48
C MET A 23 -10.51 0.55 -0.43
N SER A 24 -10.69 -0.20 0.65
CA SER A 24 -11.55 0.18 1.77
C SER A 24 -11.03 1.42 2.50
N SER A 25 -9.71 1.50 2.71
CA SER A 25 -9.06 2.66 3.29
C SER A 25 -9.18 3.90 2.40
N VAL A 26 -9.03 3.77 1.08
CA VAL A 26 -9.20 4.87 0.11
C VAL A 26 -10.61 5.43 0.14
N PHE A 27 -11.61 4.56 0.25
CA PHE A 27 -13.00 5.00 0.38
C PHE A 27 -13.18 5.95 1.58
N VAL A 28 -12.63 5.60 2.75
CA VAL A 28 -12.72 6.47 3.94
C VAL A 28 -11.81 7.69 3.82
N ASN A 29 -10.52 7.47 3.61
CA ASN A 29 -9.50 8.52 3.74
C ASN A 29 -9.50 9.54 2.58
N SER A 30 -10.11 9.20 1.44
CA SER A 30 -10.14 10.05 0.25
C SER A 30 -11.57 10.47 -0.09
N ILE A 31 -12.46 9.50 -0.40
CA ILE A 31 -13.81 9.80 -0.90
C ILE A 31 -14.66 10.43 0.21
N MET A 32 -14.77 9.76 1.36
CA MET A 32 -15.58 10.26 2.48
C MET A 32 -14.96 11.50 3.12
N THR A 33 -13.64 11.53 3.31
CA THR A 33 -12.91 12.76 3.73
C THR A 33 -13.25 13.94 2.83
N GLY A 34 -13.20 13.77 1.50
CA GLY A 34 -13.52 14.85 0.54
C GLY A 34 -14.97 15.29 0.62
N TYR A 35 -15.91 14.34 0.70
CA TYR A 35 -17.34 14.64 0.87
C TYR A 35 -17.60 15.45 2.16
N PHE A 36 -17.02 15.02 3.28
CA PHE A 36 -17.17 15.70 4.56
C PHE A 36 -16.49 17.07 4.60
N ALA A 37 -15.37 17.24 3.90
CA ALA A 37 -14.71 18.52 3.74
C ALA A 37 -15.62 19.52 3.00
N ILE A 38 -16.23 19.12 1.87
CA ILE A 38 -17.15 19.97 1.11
C ILE A 38 -18.39 20.35 1.93
N ARG A 39 -18.91 19.40 2.72
CA ARG A 39 -20.06 19.64 3.61
C ARG A 39 -19.72 20.44 4.86
N GLY A 40 -18.45 20.69 5.15
CA GLY A 40 -18.01 21.33 6.39
C GLY A 40 -18.29 20.49 7.63
N ALA A 41 -18.41 19.17 7.52
CA ALA A 41 -18.85 18.30 8.61
C ALA A 41 -17.89 18.31 9.80
N VAL A 42 -18.46 18.41 10.99
CA VAL A 42 -17.78 18.28 12.29
C VAL A 42 -18.51 17.23 13.12
N PHE A 43 -17.92 16.82 14.25
CA PHE A 43 -18.52 15.81 15.13
C PHE A 43 -20.02 16.03 15.42
N CYS A 44 -20.42 17.29 15.65
CA CYS A 44 -21.80 17.66 15.97
C CYS A 44 -22.78 17.57 14.78
N THR A 45 -22.30 17.43 13.54
CA THR A 45 -23.17 17.41 12.34
C THR A 45 -23.86 16.05 12.18
N ASN A 46 -23.09 14.96 12.31
CA ASN A 46 -23.59 13.59 12.26
C ASN A 46 -22.60 12.65 12.97
N PRO A 47 -22.65 12.55 14.31
CA PRO A 47 -21.64 11.87 15.09
C PRO A 47 -21.58 10.37 14.80
N LEU A 48 -22.74 9.72 14.60
CA LEU A 48 -22.81 8.29 14.33
C LEU A 48 -22.06 7.94 13.03
N THR A 49 -22.32 8.66 11.94
CA THR A 49 -21.68 8.40 10.65
C THR A 49 -20.18 8.70 10.68
N LEU A 50 -19.77 9.80 11.32
CA LEU A 50 -18.36 10.17 11.42
C LEU A 50 -17.58 9.15 12.27
N LEU A 51 -18.09 8.78 13.44
CA LEU A 51 -17.43 7.78 14.29
C LEU A 51 -17.39 6.40 13.63
N SER A 52 -18.46 5.97 12.95
CA SER A 52 -18.50 4.67 12.28
C SER A 52 -17.47 4.58 11.16
N LEU A 53 -17.36 5.62 10.33
CA LEU A 53 -16.37 5.67 9.25
C LEU A 53 -14.94 5.83 9.77
N GLY A 54 -14.74 6.58 10.85
CA GLY A 54 -13.44 6.70 11.48
C GLY A 54 -12.97 5.41 12.14
N ALA A 55 -13.88 4.66 12.79
CA ALA A 55 -13.62 3.31 13.29
C ALA A 55 -13.20 2.37 12.15
N PHE A 56 -13.99 2.34 11.07
CA PHE A 56 -13.71 1.51 9.91
C PHE A 56 -12.39 1.88 9.22
N GLY A 57 -12.12 3.18 9.05
CA GLY A 57 -10.88 3.68 8.46
C GLY A 57 -9.65 3.32 9.30
N CYS A 58 -9.72 3.50 10.63
CA CYS A 58 -8.66 3.13 11.55
C CYS A 58 -8.42 1.61 11.55
N ALA A 59 -9.48 0.82 11.54
CA ALA A 59 -9.39 -0.63 11.45
C ALA A 59 -8.75 -1.12 10.15
N CYS A 60 -9.14 -0.54 9.01
CA CYS A 60 -8.52 -0.83 7.71
C CYS A 60 -7.04 -0.46 7.72
N TRP A 61 -6.67 0.70 8.28
CA TRP A 61 -5.27 1.12 8.42
C TRP A 61 -4.45 0.10 9.21
N CYS A 62 -4.89 -0.26 10.43
CA CYS A 62 -4.19 -1.20 11.28
C CYS A 62 -4.05 -2.59 10.61
N ALA A 63 -5.11 -3.09 9.99
CA ALA A 63 -5.09 -4.36 9.26
C ALA A 63 -4.16 -4.32 8.02
N SER A 64 -4.18 -3.22 7.25
CA SER A 64 -3.25 -3.01 6.13
C SER A 64 -1.81 -3.01 6.61
N CYS A 65 -1.50 -2.33 7.73
CA CYS A 65 -0.16 -2.32 8.28
C CYS A 65 0.33 -3.72 8.70
N PHE A 66 -0.52 -4.49 9.39
CA PHE A 66 -0.20 -5.86 9.76
C PHE A 66 0.03 -6.74 8.52
N THR A 67 -0.83 -6.62 7.50
CA THR A 67 -0.70 -7.34 6.23
C THR A 67 0.59 -6.94 5.47
N CYS A 68 1.00 -5.67 5.53
CA CYS A 68 2.27 -5.21 4.98
C CYS A 68 3.49 -5.85 5.67
N ILE A 69 3.44 -6.06 6.99
CA ILE A 69 4.50 -6.78 7.72
C ILE A 69 4.55 -8.24 7.25
N LEU A 70 3.40 -8.91 7.12
CA LEU A 70 3.32 -10.28 6.59
C LEU A 70 3.89 -10.35 5.17
N LEU A 71 3.60 -9.36 4.33
CA LEU A 71 4.15 -9.27 2.99
C LEU A 71 5.68 -9.13 3.01
N ALA A 72 6.23 -8.26 3.86
CA ALA A 72 7.67 -8.08 4.02
C ALA A 72 8.35 -9.38 4.50
N LEU A 73 7.75 -10.08 5.47
CA LEU A 73 8.21 -11.38 5.94
C LEU A 73 8.16 -12.45 4.84
N ASN A 74 7.12 -12.48 4.01
CA ASN A 74 7.05 -13.36 2.84
C ASN A 74 8.21 -13.08 1.88
N ARG A 75 8.59 -11.80 1.68
CA ARG A 75 9.76 -11.44 0.86
C ARG A 75 11.08 -11.84 1.50
N CYS A 76 11.18 -11.78 2.82
CA CYS A 76 12.32 -12.35 3.53
C CYS A 76 12.40 -13.86 3.32
N ALA A 77 11.27 -14.58 3.33
CA ALA A 77 11.23 -16.02 3.06
C ALA A 77 11.66 -16.37 1.62
N ASP A 78 11.27 -15.56 0.64
CA ASP A 78 11.63 -15.75 -0.78
C ASP A 78 13.14 -15.52 -1.03
N LEU A 79 13.75 -14.56 -0.31
CA LEU A 79 15.16 -14.18 -0.48
C LEU A 79 16.11 -14.94 0.44
N SER A 80 15.62 -15.40 1.59
CA SER A 80 16.37 -16.18 2.56
C SER A 80 16.29 -17.68 2.25
N GLU A 81 17.34 -18.42 2.59
CA GLU A 81 17.34 -19.88 2.55
C GLU A 81 16.74 -20.50 3.82
N SER A 82 16.23 -19.69 4.74
CA SER A 82 15.63 -20.17 6.00
C SER A 82 14.38 -21.02 5.76
N SER A 83 14.44 -22.28 6.18
CA SER A 83 13.32 -23.23 6.12
C SER A 83 12.15 -22.82 7.01
N PHE A 84 12.41 -22.15 8.14
CA PHE A 84 11.36 -21.71 9.07
C PHE A 84 10.45 -20.65 8.45
N LEU A 85 11.02 -19.63 7.80
CA LEU A 85 10.23 -18.57 7.16
C LEU A 85 9.39 -19.12 6.00
N LYS A 86 9.96 -20.04 5.21
CA LYS A 86 9.21 -20.69 4.12
C LYS A 86 8.04 -21.50 4.66
N MET A 87 8.24 -22.22 5.77
CA MET A 87 7.22 -23.03 6.43
C MET A 87 6.01 -22.20 6.93
N ILE A 88 6.21 -20.93 7.33
CA ILE A 88 5.12 -20.04 7.78
C ILE A 88 4.19 -19.66 6.61
N PHE A 89 4.75 -19.40 5.44
CA PHE A 89 4.02 -18.93 4.26
C PHE A 89 3.65 -20.04 3.29
N ASP A 90 3.82 -21.31 3.66
CA ASP A 90 3.56 -22.43 2.76
C ASP A 90 2.07 -22.85 2.74
N GLY A 91 1.61 -23.23 1.55
CA GLY A 91 0.27 -23.78 1.31
C GLY A 91 -0.89 -22.93 1.83
N ASN A 92 -1.71 -23.54 2.70
CA ASN A 92 -2.94 -22.95 3.23
C ASN A 92 -2.72 -22.08 4.49
N ARG A 93 -1.52 -22.08 5.08
CA ARG A 93 -1.22 -21.32 6.30
C ARG A 93 -1.31 -19.82 6.09
N VAL A 94 -1.08 -19.36 4.85
CA VAL A 94 -1.28 -17.97 4.46
C VAL A 94 -2.72 -17.53 4.73
N PHE A 95 -3.72 -18.36 4.43
CA PHE A 95 -5.12 -17.99 4.69
C PHE A 95 -5.42 -17.82 6.17
N PHE A 96 -4.76 -18.60 7.04
CA PHE A 96 -4.85 -18.39 8.49
C PHE A 96 -4.25 -17.04 8.90
N LEU A 97 -3.11 -16.64 8.33
CA LEU A 97 -2.51 -15.32 8.60
C LEU A 97 -3.39 -14.17 8.11
N LEU A 98 -4.06 -14.33 6.95
CA LEU A 98 -5.02 -13.36 6.44
C LEU A 98 -6.27 -13.28 7.33
N PHE A 99 -6.76 -14.42 7.81
CA PHE A 99 -7.85 -14.47 8.78
C PHE A 99 -7.48 -13.76 10.09
N LEU A 100 -6.25 -13.92 10.58
CA LEU A 100 -5.77 -13.18 11.74
C LEU A 100 -5.77 -11.66 11.50
N SER A 101 -5.40 -11.21 10.29
CA SER A 101 -5.51 -9.80 9.93
C SER A 101 -6.96 -9.30 9.91
N LEU A 102 -7.91 -10.14 9.50
CA LEU A 102 -9.34 -9.81 9.55
C LEU A 102 -9.84 -9.72 10.99
N LEU A 103 -9.44 -10.64 11.87
CA LEU A 103 -9.75 -10.55 13.29
C LEU A 103 -9.20 -9.28 13.92
N TYR A 104 -7.97 -8.88 13.53
CA TYR A 104 -7.37 -7.65 13.99
C TYR A 104 -8.17 -6.41 13.54
N LEU A 105 -8.65 -6.40 12.28
CA LEU A 105 -9.57 -5.37 11.78
C LEU A 105 -10.83 -5.28 12.65
N LEU A 106 -11.51 -6.41 12.88
CA LEU A 106 -12.75 -6.44 13.65
C LEU A 106 -12.52 -5.98 15.09
N PHE A 107 -11.41 -6.37 15.71
CA PHE A 107 -11.01 -5.91 17.03
C PHE A 107 -10.87 -4.38 17.08
N ILE A 108 -10.10 -3.78 16.16
CA ILE A 108 -9.93 -2.32 16.13
C ILE A 108 -11.28 -1.63 15.86
N MET A 109 -12.09 -2.15 14.94
CA MET A 109 -13.35 -1.54 14.52
C MET A 109 -14.39 -1.47 15.63
N PHE A 110 -14.53 -2.53 16.43
CA PHE A 110 -15.61 -2.63 17.43
C PHE A 110 -15.18 -2.40 18.87
N LEU A 111 -13.90 -2.61 19.20
CA LEU A 111 -13.42 -2.63 20.59
C LEU A 111 -12.44 -1.50 20.93
N THR A 112 -12.19 -0.57 20.00
CA THR A 112 -11.25 0.54 20.25
C THR A 112 -11.87 1.91 19.98
N THR A 113 -11.23 2.96 20.50
CA THR A 113 -11.72 4.33 20.38
C THR A 113 -11.72 4.78 18.92
N PRO A 114 -12.89 5.13 18.36
CA PRO A 114 -13.01 5.56 16.98
C PRO A 114 -12.41 6.95 16.76
N ALA A 115 -11.93 7.20 15.54
CA ALA A 115 -11.59 8.55 15.10
C ALA A 115 -12.85 9.30 14.63
N SER A 116 -12.84 10.63 14.75
CA SER A 116 -13.84 11.53 14.18
C SER A 116 -13.19 12.45 13.16
N PHE A 117 -13.88 12.70 12.06
CA PHE A 117 -13.44 13.70 11.08
C PHE A 117 -13.74 15.12 11.57
N ASN A 118 -12.85 16.05 11.20
CA ASN A 118 -13.02 17.48 11.44
C ASN A 118 -12.65 18.29 10.17
N SER A 119 -13.64 19.00 9.62
CA SER A 119 -13.51 19.80 8.40
C SER A 119 -12.52 20.97 8.52
N ASN A 120 -12.32 21.54 9.72
CA ASN A 120 -11.37 22.64 9.93
C ASN A 120 -9.91 22.26 9.65
N TYR A 121 -9.61 20.96 9.73
CA TYR A 121 -8.30 20.37 9.51
C TYR A 121 -8.28 19.37 8.34
N VAL A 122 -9.45 19.07 7.76
CA VAL A 122 -9.64 18.10 6.67
C VAL A 122 -8.99 16.75 7.01
N SER A 123 -9.15 16.30 8.25
CA SER A 123 -8.48 15.10 8.75
C SER A 123 -9.25 14.45 9.90
N TRP A 124 -8.76 13.29 10.32
CA TRP A 124 -9.38 12.41 11.30
C TRP A 124 -8.58 12.46 12.61
N PHE A 125 -9.29 12.66 13.71
CA PHE A 125 -8.70 12.81 15.04
C PHE A 125 -9.45 11.93 16.03
N PHE A 126 -8.75 11.37 17.01
CA PHE A 126 -9.43 10.65 18.08
C PHE A 126 -10.12 11.59 19.07
N ASN A 127 -9.54 12.77 19.35
CA ASN A 127 -10.24 13.82 20.09
C ASN A 127 -11.25 14.53 19.16
N PRO A 128 -12.57 14.48 19.46
CA PRO A 128 -13.59 15.15 18.66
C PRO A 128 -13.63 16.68 18.84
N MET A 129 -12.72 17.25 19.65
CA MET A 129 -12.58 18.68 19.94
C MET A 129 -13.83 19.29 20.59
N THR A 130 -14.49 18.53 21.47
CA THR A 130 -15.72 18.91 22.18
C THR A 130 -15.46 19.64 23.51
N GLY A 131 -14.22 20.03 23.81
CA GLY A 131 -13.84 20.79 25.00
C GLY A 131 -13.39 19.95 26.21
N GLN A 132 -13.34 18.62 26.10
CA GLN A 132 -12.76 17.73 27.10
C GLN A 132 -11.25 17.51 26.87
N GLU A 133 -10.54 17.04 27.90
CA GLU A 133 -9.10 16.78 27.84
C GLU A 133 -8.73 15.76 26.75
N SER A 134 -7.78 16.14 25.90
CA SER A 134 -7.34 15.36 24.73
C SER A 134 -6.85 13.95 25.05
N LEU A 135 -6.28 13.74 26.24
CA LEU A 135 -5.75 12.45 26.68
C LEU A 135 -6.84 11.39 26.91
N SER A 136 -8.07 11.80 27.18
CA SER A 136 -9.19 10.86 27.41
C SER A 136 -9.62 10.11 26.15
N TYR A 137 -9.24 10.61 24.97
CA TYR A 137 -9.66 10.08 23.67
C TYR A 137 -8.55 9.32 22.95
N VAL A 138 -7.39 9.12 23.55
CA VAL A 138 -6.25 8.47 22.89
C VAL A 138 -6.57 7.01 22.58
N ASN A 139 -6.32 6.58 21.35
CA ASN A 139 -6.39 5.17 21.00
C ASN A 139 -5.02 4.52 21.15
N VAL A 140 -4.78 3.93 22.33
CA VAL A 140 -3.51 3.27 22.66
C VAL A 140 -3.19 2.14 21.70
N TYR A 141 -4.19 1.37 21.24
CA TYR A 141 -3.99 0.27 20.29
C TYR A 141 -3.47 0.78 18.94
N HIS A 142 -4.03 1.88 18.44
CA HIS A 142 -3.54 2.54 17.23
C HIS A 142 -2.11 3.08 17.39
N ALA A 143 -1.80 3.69 18.54
CA ALA A 143 -0.44 4.15 18.83
C ALA A 143 0.56 2.99 18.88
N VAL A 144 0.23 1.90 19.59
CA VAL A 144 1.06 0.68 19.67
C VAL A 144 1.24 0.05 18.29
N ASN A 145 0.18 -0.05 17.49
CA ASN A 145 0.27 -0.51 16.10
C ASN A 145 1.28 0.31 15.30
N ASN A 146 1.15 1.64 15.33
CA ASN A 146 2.02 2.54 14.58
C ASN A 146 3.49 2.43 15.00
N VAL A 147 3.75 2.25 16.30
CA VAL A 147 5.10 1.99 16.83
C VAL A 147 5.64 0.66 16.31
N ILE A 148 4.89 -0.44 16.48
CA ILE A 148 5.29 -1.78 16.03
C ILE A 148 5.58 -1.77 14.53
N VAL A 149 4.71 -1.13 13.74
CA VAL A 149 4.84 -1.02 12.29
C VAL A 149 6.10 -0.25 11.94
N ALA A 150 6.34 0.90 12.56
CA ALA A 150 7.54 1.70 12.28
C ALA A 150 8.83 0.93 12.56
N PHE A 151 8.93 0.26 13.70
CA PHE A 151 10.12 -0.52 14.05
C PHE A 151 10.28 -1.77 13.18
N THR A 152 9.23 -2.59 13.06
CA THR A 152 9.28 -3.89 12.39
C THR A 152 9.53 -3.73 10.90
N THR A 153 8.82 -2.81 10.24
CA THR A 153 8.99 -2.60 8.80
C THR A 153 10.37 -2.03 8.47
N THR A 154 10.87 -1.07 9.25
CA THR A 154 12.24 -0.53 9.07
C THR A 154 13.28 -1.64 9.18
N PHE A 155 13.18 -2.49 10.21
CA PHE A 155 14.11 -3.61 10.41
C PHE A 155 14.05 -4.63 9.25
N LEU A 156 12.85 -5.06 8.86
CA LEU A 156 12.68 -6.05 7.78
C LEU A 156 13.19 -5.53 6.44
N TYR A 157 12.90 -4.28 6.09
CA TYR A 157 13.38 -3.70 4.82
C TYR A 157 14.88 -3.44 4.83
N PHE A 158 15.47 -3.04 5.96
CA PHE A 158 16.92 -2.97 6.10
C PHE A 158 17.57 -4.34 5.90
N TYR A 159 17.03 -5.40 6.52
CA TYR A 159 17.48 -6.77 6.30
C TYR A 159 17.39 -7.20 4.82
N LEU A 160 16.28 -6.89 4.17
CA LEU A 160 16.07 -7.20 2.75
C LEU A 160 17.07 -6.46 1.85
N CYS A 161 17.32 -5.17 2.11
CA CYS A 161 18.34 -4.39 1.41
C CYS A 161 19.73 -5.05 1.51
N LEU A 162 20.15 -5.43 2.72
CA LEU A 162 21.43 -6.09 2.95
C LEU A 162 21.51 -7.43 2.21
N LYS A 163 20.49 -8.28 2.34
CA LYS A 163 20.47 -9.58 1.65
C LYS A 163 20.49 -9.43 0.13
N LEU A 164 19.76 -8.47 -0.42
CA LEU A 164 19.74 -8.20 -1.86
C LEU A 164 21.10 -7.68 -2.34
N TYR A 165 21.77 -6.83 -1.55
CA TYR A 165 23.13 -6.36 -1.82
C TYR A 165 24.14 -7.52 -1.85
N PHE A 166 24.17 -8.36 -0.81
CA PHE A 166 25.07 -9.52 -0.76
C PHE A 166 24.79 -10.53 -1.87
N LYS A 167 23.52 -10.78 -2.21
CA LYS A 167 23.14 -11.67 -3.30
C LYS A 167 23.58 -11.14 -4.66
N THR A 168 23.47 -9.82 -4.88
CA THR A 168 23.95 -9.17 -6.10
C THR A 168 25.48 -9.19 -6.21
N LYS A 169 26.20 -9.10 -5.09
CA LYS A 169 27.67 -9.17 -5.05
C LYS A 169 28.21 -10.59 -5.29
N LYS A 170 27.53 -11.62 -4.75
CA LYS A 170 27.96 -13.03 -4.84
C LYS A 170 27.47 -13.76 -6.08
N SER A 171 26.39 -13.32 -6.71
CA SER A 171 25.78 -14.05 -7.82
C SER A 171 26.13 -13.41 -9.17
N THR A 172 26.63 -14.23 -10.11
CA THR A 172 26.76 -13.88 -11.53
C THR A 172 25.38 -13.68 -12.19
N SER A 173 24.32 -14.20 -11.57
CA SER A 173 22.94 -14.07 -12.02
C SER A 173 22.28 -12.79 -11.50
N LYS A 174 21.76 -11.98 -12.43
CA LYS A 174 21.06 -10.73 -12.10
C LYS A 174 19.72 -11.06 -11.42
N VAL A 175 19.47 -10.47 -10.24
CA VAL A 175 18.13 -10.48 -9.62
C VAL A 175 17.10 -10.01 -10.64
N GLY A 176 16.04 -10.81 -10.83
CA GLY A 176 15.03 -10.57 -11.85
C GLY A 176 14.39 -9.19 -11.72
N ARG A 177 14.14 -8.52 -12.86
CA ARG A 177 13.54 -7.17 -12.92
C ARG A 177 12.23 -7.07 -12.12
N PHE A 178 11.43 -8.12 -12.15
CA PHE A 178 10.18 -8.24 -11.39
C PHE A 178 10.39 -8.22 -9.87
N GLN A 179 11.37 -8.98 -9.36
CA GLN A 179 11.70 -8.99 -7.94
C GLN A 179 12.22 -7.62 -7.46
N LYS A 180 13.07 -6.96 -8.26
CA LYS A 180 13.55 -5.61 -7.95
C LYS A 180 12.41 -4.58 -7.89
N GLN A 181 11.47 -4.66 -8.83
CA GLN A 181 10.33 -3.74 -8.89
C GLN A 181 9.43 -3.87 -7.66
N ILE A 182 9.09 -5.10 -7.29
CA ILE A 182 8.27 -5.38 -6.10
C ILE A 182 8.97 -4.92 -4.82
N PHE A 183 10.29 -5.07 -4.76
CA PHE A 183 11.09 -4.61 -3.63
C PHE A 183 11.04 -3.09 -3.46
N ILE A 184 11.31 -2.34 -4.54
CA ILE A 184 11.28 -0.86 -4.53
C ILE A 184 9.87 -0.36 -4.16
N GLN A 185 8.84 -0.96 -4.73
CA GLN A 185 7.46 -0.67 -4.36
C GLN A 185 7.21 -0.90 -2.87
N SER A 186 7.67 -2.06 -2.39
CA SER A 186 7.69 -2.48 -0.98
C SER A 186 8.12 -1.36 -0.05
N PHE A 187 9.33 -0.91 -0.36
CA PHE A 187 10.11 0.06 0.37
C PHE A 187 9.49 1.47 0.36
N LEU A 188 9.00 1.94 -0.80
CA LEU A 188 8.38 3.26 -0.87
C LEU A 188 7.07 3.34 -0.09
N ILE A 189 6.25 2.28 -0.13
CA ILE A 189 5.01 2.19 0.67
C ILE A 189 5.37 2.22 2.16
N CYS A 190 6.39 1.47 2.57
CA CYS A 190 6.88 1.47 3.95
C CYS A 190 7.27 2.87 4.43
N LEU A 191 8.05 3.63 3.64
CA LEU A 191 8.43 5.00 4.00
C LEU A 191 7.22 5.92 4.21
N ILE A 192 6.23 5.82 3.33
CA ILE A 192 4.98 6.60 3.44
C ILE A 192 4.20 6.18 4.68
N ASN A 193 4.14 4.88 4.99
CA ASN A 193 3.45 4.36 6.18
C ASN A 193 4.11 4.83 7.47
N VAL A 194 5.44 4.81 7.55
CA VAL A 194 6.19 5.31 8.71
C VAL A 194 5.94 6.80 8.91
N LEU A 195 5.95 7.59 7.83
CA LEU A 195 5.67 9.02 7.90
C LEU A 195 4.25 9.29 8.42
N ALA A 196 3.24 8.63 7.85
CA ALA A 196 1.86 8.75 8.31
C ALA A 196 1.70 8.30 9.78
N ALA A 197 2.27 7.15 10.15
CA ALA A 197 2.24 6.62 11.50
C ALA A 197 2.82 7.61 12.53
N TYR A 198 3.98 8.21 12.23
CA TYR A 198 4.62 9.18 13.10
C TYR A 198 3.77 10.45 13.27
N ILE A 199 3.27 11.03 12.16
CA ILE A 199 2.46 12.23 12.21
C ILE A 199 1.16 11.97 12.98
N TYR A 200 0.48 10.86 12.75
CA TYR A 200 -0.76 10.52 13.45
C TYR A 200 -0.56 10.18 14.93
N VAL A 201 0.59 9.66 15.34
CA VAL A 201 0.95 9.53 16.76
C VAL A 201 1.18 10.92 17.35
N TYR A 202 1.93 11.78 16.67
CA TYR A 202 2.16 13.16 17.11
C TYR A 202 0.83 13.93 17.29
N MET A 203 -0.11 13.80 16.35
CA MET A 203 -1.44 14.42 16.39
C MET A 203 -2.30 13.98 17.59
N GLN A 204 -1.99 12.84 18.22
CA GLN A 204 -2.73 12.37 19.41
C GLN A 204 -2.25 13.02 20.71
N TYR A 205 -0.97 13.34 20.80
CA TYR A 205 -0.35 13.82 22.05
C TYR A 205 -0.06 15.32 22.05
N PHE A 206 0.11 15.93 20.87
CA PHE A 206 0.48 17.33 20.72
C PHE A 206 -0.49 18.03 19.78
N ALA A 207 -0.60 19.35 19.90
CA ALA A 207 -1.39 20.18 18.99
C ALA A 207 -0.59 20.44 17.69
N PRO A 208 -0.96 19.83 16.54
CA PRO A 208 -0.23 20.00 15.30
C PRO A 208 -0.64 21.29 14.57
N PRO A 209 0.30 21.96 13.88
CA PRO A 209 -0.08 23.00 12.93
C PRO A 209 -0.83 22.37 11.74
N LYS A 210 -1.76 23.13 11.12
CA LYS A 210 -2.63 22.61 10.04
C LYS A 210 -1.88 21.98 8.87
N TRP A 211 -0.74 22.55 8.46
CA TRP A 211 0.05 22.02 7.36
C TRP A 211 0.57 20.60 7.64
N LEU A 212 0.95 20.31 8.88
CA LEU A 212 1.44 18.99 9.28
C LEU A 212 0.32 17.95 9.27
N VAL A 213 -0.89 18.34 9.68
CA VAL A 213 -2.09 17.49 9.60
C VAL A 213 -2.40 17.10 8.16
N ILE A 214 -2.33 18.06 7.23
CA ILE A 214 -2.56 17.81 5.80
C ILE A 214 -1.51 16.84 5.25
N ILE A 215 -0.23 17.01 5.62
CA ILE A 215 0.81 16.05 5.23
C ILE A 215 0.50 14.66 5.77
N GLY A 216 0.06 14.55 7.03
CA GLY A 216 -0.37 13.27 7.61
C GLY A 216 -1.52 12.63 6.81
N GLN A 217 -2.53 13.41 6.46
CA GLN A 217 -3.66 12.95 5.66
C GLN A 217 -3.24 12.49 4.26
N ILE A 218 -2.40 13.26 3.58
CA ILE A 218 -1.88 12.91 2.25
C ILE A 218 -1.02 11.65 2.34
N ALA A 219 -0.17 11.52 3.36
CA ALA A 219 0.62 10.32 3.58
C ALA A 219 -0.28 9.08 3.80
N TRP A 220 -1.38 9.22 4.56
CA TRP A 220 -2.36 8.15 4.69
C TRP A 220 -3.05 7.83 3.35
N GLN A 221 -3.40 8.81 2.53
CA GLN A 221 -3.99 8.55 1.20
C GLN A 221 -2.99 7.83 0.28
N LEU A 222 -1.73 8.30 0.25
CA LEU A 222 -0.68 7.72 -0.57
C LEU A 222 -0.33 6.30 -0.13
N SER A 223 -0.35 5.98 1.17
CA SER A 223 -0.06 4.62 1.66
C SER A 223 -0.90 3.54 0.97
N ALA A 224 -2.21 3.82 0.78
CA ALA A 224 -3.17 2.90 0.20
C ALA A 224 -3.20 3.00 -1.33
N GLY A 225 -3.04 4.20 -1.90
CA GLY A 225 -3.16 4.43 -3.35
C GLY A 225 -1.88 4.19 -4.16
N PHE A 226 -0.71 4.36 -3.56
CA PHE A 226 0.57 4.45 -4.28
C PHE A 226 0.98 3.13 -4.95
N VAL A 227 0.54 2.00 -4.38
CA VAL A 227 0.74 0.65 -4.91
C VAL A 227 0.22 0.53 -6.36
N CYS A 228 -0.98 1.07 -6.59
CA CYS A 228 -1.65 1.03 -7.89
C CYS A 228 -0.91 1.90 -8.91
N VAL A 229 -0.48 3.10 -8.50
CA VAL A 229 0.29 4.02 -9.35
C VAL A 229 1.58 3.37 -9.83
N ILE A 230 2.32 2.69 -8.95
CA ILE A 230 3.55 1.98 -9.33
C ILE A 230 3.26 0.86 -10.33
N TYR A 231 2.23 0.05 -10.09
CA TYR A 231 1.92 -1.06 -11.00
C TYR A 231 1.50 -0.56 -12.39
N LEU A 232 0.70 0.51 -12.47
CA LEU A 232 0.28 1.11 -13.75
C LEU A 232 1.44 1.78 -14.49
N THR A 233 2.35 2.45 -13.80
CA THR A 233 3.46 3.19 -14.43
C THR A 233 4.61 2.26 -14.83
N VAL A 234 4.97 1.32 -13.96
CA VAL A 234 6.21 0.54 -14.09
C VAL A 234 5.98 -0.85 -14.70
N ASN A 235 4.85 -1.53 -14.41
CA ASN A 235 4.60 -2.89 -14.92
C ASN A 235 3.83 -2.84 -16.26
N ARG A 236 4.57 -2.99 -17.37
CA ARG A 236 3.98 -2.97 -18.73
C ARG A 236 2.90 -4.03 -18.93
N THR A 237 3.04 -5.21 -18.32
CA THR A 237 2.07 -6.30 -18.46
C THR A 237 0.76 -5.96 -17.74
N ILE A 238 0.84 -5.46 -16.51
CA ILE A 238 -0.35 -5.03 -15.74
C ILE A 238 -1.01 -3.84 -16.44
N ARG A 239 -0.23 -2.85 -16.87
CA ARG A 239 -0.76 -1.69 -17.60
C ARG A 239 -1.53 -2.11 -18.86
N ARG A 240 -0.99 -3.02 -19.66
CA ARG A 240 -1.69 -3.55 -20.85
C ARG A 240 -3.00 -4.22 -20.47
N GLY A 241 -3.01 -5.09 -19.46
CA GLY A 241 -4.23 -5.75 -19.01
C GLY A 241 -5.30 -4.79 -18.46
N VAL A 242 -4.90 -3.68 -17.84
CA VAL A 242 -5.84 -2.63 -17.38
C VAL A 242 -6.40 -1.84 -18.57
N ILE A 243 -5.57 -1.52 -19.56
CA ILE A 243 -6.02 -0.86 -20.80
C ILE A 243 -7.03 -1.75 -21.53
N ASP A 244 -6.77 -3.04 -21.64
CA ASP A 244 -7.68 -4.01 -22.27
C ASP A 244 -9.01 -4.14 -21.52
N LEU A 245 -9.04 -3.82 -20.21
CA LEU A 245 -10.25 -3.86 -19.39
C LEU A 245 -11.07 -2.56 -19.47
N LEU A 246 -10.40 -1.40 -19.50
CA LEU A 246 -11.05 -0.09 -19.41
C LEU A 246 -11.33 0.56 -20.78
N VAL A 247 -10.54 0.22 -21.80
CA VAL A 247 -10.67 0.81 -23.13
C VAL A 247 -11.56 -0.07 -23.99
N PRO A 248 -12.62 0.47 -24.62
CA PRO A 248 -13.44 -0.29 -25.56
C PRO A 248 -12.59 -0.87 -26.68
N MET A 249 -12.87 -2.11 -27.10
CA MET A 249 -12.09 -2.87 -28.11
C MET A 249 -11.73 -2.07 -29.37
N LYS A 250 -12.59 -1.12 -29.77
CA LYS A 250 -12.37 -0.22 -30.92
C LYS A 250 -11.12 0.68 -30.78
N TYR A 251 -10.72 1.05 -29.56
CA TYR A 251 -9.61 1.98 -29.31
C TYR A 251 -8.36 1.32 -28.72
N VAL A 252 -8.47 0.09 -28.22
CA VAL A 252 -7.38 -0.68 -27.60
C VAL A 252 -6.15 -0.76 -28.52
N GLY A 253 -6.34 -1.06 -29.82
CA GLY A 253 -5.25 -1.14 -30.79
C GLY A 253 -4.48 0.18 -30.97
N ARG A 254 -5.19 1.32 -30.97
CA ARG A 254 -4.56 2.66 -31.09
C ARG A 254 -3.78 3.04 -29.83
N VAL A 255 -4.30 2.67 -28.65
CA VAL A 255 -3.64 2.94 -27.37
C VAL A 255 -2.38 2.09 -27.23
N HIS A 256 -2.42 0.81 -27.60
CA HIS A 256 -1.23 -0.05 -27.60
C HIS A 256 -0.17 0.42 -28.60
N ALA A 257 -0.57 0.88 -29.79
CA ALA A 257 0.36 1.41 -30.78
C ALA A 257 1.12 2.65 -30.27
N LYS A 258 0.47 3.55 -29.54
CA LYS A 258 1.12 4.71 -28.90
C LYS A 258 2.04 4.33 -27.73
N LEU A 259 1.77 3.22 -27.05
CA LEU A 259 2.54 2.73 -25.90
C LEU A 259 3.63 1.72 -26.27
N ALA A 260 3.70 1.30 -27.54
CA ALA A 260 4.76 0.44 -28.04
C ALA A 260 6.10 1.20 -27.99
N PRO A 261 7.20 0.56 -27.54
CA PRO A 261 8.52 1.18 -27.65
C PRO A 261 8.78 1.46 -29.13
N THR A 262 9.07 2.71 -29.47
CA THR A 262 9.59 3.06 -30.80
C THR A 262 10.85 2.26 -31.01
N THR A 263 10.76 1.21 -31.81
CA THR A 263 11.93 0.50 -32.28
C THR A 263 12.60 1.49 -33.22
N ARG A 264 13.74 2.07 -32.81
CA ARG A 264 14.65 2.68 -33.78
C ARG A 264 15.01 1.54 -34.71
N ALA A 265 14.40 1.50 -35.89
CA ALA A 265 14.93 0.74 -37.00
C ALA A 265 16.36 1.25 -37.22
N SER A 266 17.36 0.44 -36.88
CA SER A 266 18.69 0.69 -37.41
C SER A 266 18.59 0.41 -38.90
N ASP A 267 18.61 1.46 -39.70
CA ASP A 267 18.88 1.36 -41.14
C ASP A 267 20.28 0.75 -41.33
N ASN A 268 20.35 -0.58 -41.36
CA ASN A 268 21.43 -1.28 -42.04
C ASN A 268 20.98 -1.50 -43.49
N ARG A 269 21.02 -0.43 -44.29
CA ARG A 269 21.11 -0.57 -45.74
C ARG A 269 22.50 -1.11 -46.06
N THR A 270 22.62 -2.42 -46.16
CA THR A 270 23.70 -3.05 -46.90
C THR A 270 23.38 -2.85 -48.38
N HIS A 271 24.04 -1.88 -49.01
CA HIS A 271 24.14 -1.81 -50.47
C HIS A 271 25.01 -3.00 -50.91
N SER A 272 24.36 -4.05 -51.41
CA SER A 272 24.98 -5.04 -52.28
C SER A 272 24.76 -4.58 -53.72
N ASP A 273 25.64 -3.69 -54.21
CA ASP A 273 25.79 -3.48 -55.64
C ASP A 273 26.94 -4.36 -56.13
N ALA A 274 26.56 -5.54 -56.61
CA ALA A 274 27.39 -6.38 -57.44
C ALA A 274 27.52 -5.70 -58.82
N HIS A 275 28.69 -5.15 -59.12
CA HIS A 275 29.02 -4.74 -60.48
C HIS A 275 29.31 -6.00 -61.32
N LEU A 276 28.42 -6.26 -62.29
CA LEU A 276 28.77 -6.92 -63.53
C LEU A 276 29.77 -6.03 -64.30
N THR A 277 30.94 -6.60 -64.64
CA THR A 277 31.57 -6.75 -65.96
C THR A 277 33.06 -6.91 -65.78
#